data_AF-A0A2E2B4Y1-F1
#
_entry.id   AF-A0A2E2B4Y1-F1
#
_cell.length_a   1.000
_cell.length_b   1.000
_cell.length_c   1.000
_cell.angle_alpha   90.00
_cell.angle_beta   90.00
_cell.angle_gamma   90.00
#
_symmetry.space_group_name_H-M   'P 1'
#
loop_
_entity.id
_entity.type
_entity.pdbx_description
1 polymer ?
#
loop_
_entity_poly.entity_id
_entity_poly.type
_entity_poly.pdbx_seq_one_letter_code
_entity_poly.pdbx_strand_id
1 'polypeptide(L)'
;MTQEHEQNKPDFFERMLDGVDMQQIADRPPRKSNANKPRRIMRRVDDSVKDVRANVKDAAQAVATWVASVVNHDTGQTQLNEILDHCLRPGPQLDQINYTALAQEINQSMHTDLSPRRVQTAIQHLRAKRQPATMTDAKPKLQDQLNALHQDLQTNHQLLVAESGDDQANLHRRIGTEILAIVRVAAGRLIENDFGEGIAQDIDIDDVESRFLDFVKDAVTEHQGNTLTRDLHKLLVDLCDYDGSATCDMRLVVNGSRVVCDLLDPDSLPGVMAQLNVLVAGRHILDSELYVTELSRLSEAAYALKNDDATQTYLNWVKRQSTEQRVPSPVRVSSYCLNNLATHVYDRIFTGELTEPANWMPKADDALNKTRQRDSGFDLIPVTELVGLVAHAHLRHSPEIVREHLQQLGESKTIDLLIKLIRFDNCQQLVTEAREHALAVYPQINQQITPALDD
;
A
#
# COMPACT_ATOMS: atom_id res chain seq x y z
N MET A 1 -43.35 53.53 7.57
CA MET A 1 -43.99 52.36 6.93
C MET A 1 -42.99 51.84 5.92
N THR A 2 -42.10 50.93 6.36
CA THR A 2 -42.06 49.45 6.11
C THR A 2 -41.12 49.16 4.92
N GLN A 3 -39.90 48.64 5.14
CA GLN A 3 -39.49 47.21 5.27
C GLN A 3 -40.02 46.37 4.09
N GLU A 4 -39.24 45.60 3.33
CA GLU A 4 -38.24 44.53 3.63
C GLU A 4 -37.10 44.57 2.58
N HIS A 5 -35.81 44.31 2.81
CA HIS A 5 -35.04 43.22 3.44
C HIS A 5 -35.26 41.82 2.84
N GLU A 6 -34.47 41.48 1.81
CA GLU A 6 -33.97 40.11 1.63
C GLU A 6 -32.43 40.10 1.54
N GLN A 7 -31.87 39.31 2.45
CA GLN A 7 -30.46 39.18 2.75
C GLN A 7 -29.78 38.26 1.75
N ASN A 8 -28.71 38.76 1.11
CA ASN A 8 -27.63 37.91 0.61
C ASN A 8 -27.11 37.07 1.78
N LYS A 9 -27.26 35.74 1.68
CA LYS A 9 -26.54 34.81 2.55
C LYS A 9 -25.04 34.92 2.21
N PRO A 10 -24.16 35.26 3.17
CA PRO A 10 -22.73 35.10 2.96
C PRO A 10 -22.36 33.63 3.05
N ASP A 11 -21.42 33.25 2.20
CA ASP A 11 -20.90 31.90 2.04
C ASP A 11 -20.29 31.40 3.35
N PHE A 12 -20.50 30.13 3.66
CA PHE A 12 -20.05 29.49 4.91
C PHE A 12 -18.52 29.56 5.09
N PHE A 13 -17.79 29.77 3.99
CA PHE A 13 -16.33 29.93 3.97
C PHE A 13 -15.83 31.31 4.42
N GLU A 14 -16.57 32.40 4.22
CA GLU A 14 -16.13 33.74 4.64
C GLU A 14 -16.21 33.95 6.16
N ARG A 15 -17.16 33.31 6.84
CA ARG A 15 -17.25 33.41 8.32
C ARG A 15 -16.17 32.62 9.07
N MET A 16 -15.47 31.70 8.40
CA MET A 16 -14.40 30.93 9.05
C MET A 16 -13.07 31.70 9.08
N LEU A 17 -12.93 32.72 8.23
CA LEU A 17 -11.68 33.47 8.06
C LEU A 17 -11.67 34.82 8.83
N ASP A 18 -12.83 35.41 9.12
CA ASP A 18 -12.94 36.70 9.84
C ASP A 18 -12.76 36.61 11.37
N GLY A 19 -12.45 35.43 11.92
CA GLY A 19 -12.29 35.22 13.36
C GLY A 19 -10.86 35.17 13.89
N VAL A 20 -9.85 35.17 13.02
CA VAL A 20 -8.45 35.09 13.45
C VAL A 20 -7.78 36.43 13.22
N ASP A 21 -7.78 37.25 14.27
CA ASP A 21 -7.02 38.48 14.37
C ASP A 21 -5.51 38.17 14.31
N MET A 22 -4.98 38.06 13.09
CA MET A 22 -3.59 37.70 12.77
C MET A 22 -2.58 38.78 13.23
N GLN A 23 -3.04 39.93 13.73
CA GLN A 23 -2.17 41.03 14.17
C GLN A 23 -1.69 40.94 15.64
N GLN A 24 -2.14 39.95 16.43
CA GLN A 24 -1.67 39.78 17.82
C GLN A 24 -0.54 38.74 18.01
N ILE A 25 0.10 38.28 16.95
CA ILE A 25 1.25 37.34 17.02
C ILE A 25 2.61 38.06 16.84
N ALA A 26 2.61 39.38 16.73
CA ALA A 26 3.84 40.17 16.85
C ALA A 26 4.12 40.44 18.34
N ASP A 27 5.36 40.22 18.77
CA ASP A 27 5.90 40.48 20.11
C ASP A 27 5.52 39.53 21.25
N ARG A 28 5.86 38.23 21.09
CA ARG A 28 6.09 37.35 22.25
C ARG A 28 7.58 37.00 22.38
N PRO A 29 8.19 37.19 23.57
CA PRO A 29 9.56 36.77 23.80
C PRO A 29 9.66 35.24 23.73
N PRO A 30 10.83 34.69 23.37
CA PRO A 30 11.01 33.27 23.14
C PRO A 30 10.60 32.46 24.38
N ARG A 31 9.60 31.60 24.23
CA ARG A 31 9.10 30.77 25.33
C ARG A 31 10.01 29.56 25.52
N LYS A 32 10.53 29.43 26.74
CA LYS A 32 11.13 28.20 27.25
C LYS A 32 10.18 27.02 27.03
N SER A 33 10.75 25.89 26.60
CA SER A 33 10.04 24.64 26.31
C SER A 33 9.14 24.22 27.48
N ASN A 34 7.84 24.15 27.22
CA ASN A 34 6.88 23.50 28.10
C ASN A 34 6.38 22.26 27.38
N ALA A 35 7.18 21.20 27.43
CA ALA A 35 6.96 19.91 26.78
C ALA A 35 5.81 19.07 27.38
N ASN A 36 4.80 19.66 28.03
CA ASN A 36 3.81 18.87 28.76
C ASN A 36 2.43 19.53 28.94
N LYS A 37 1.85 20.13 27.89
CA LYS A 37 0.39 20.41 27.87
C LYS A 37 -0.23 20.13 26.49
N PRO A 38 -1.19 19.19 26.39
CA PRO A 38 -1.90 18.96 25.14
C PRO A 38 -2.86 20.12 24.82
N ARG A 39 -2.81 20.59 23.57
CA ARG A 39 -3.74 21.61 23.01
C ARG A 39 -5.13 21.00 22.91
N ARG A 40 -5.99 21.36 23.87
CA ARG A 40 -7.23 20.66 24.24
C ARG A 40 -8.46 20.93 23.35
N ILE A 41 -8.36 21.82 22.35
CA ILE A 41 -9.53 22.33 21.63
C ILE A 41 -9.67 21.72 20.22
N MET A 42 -8.57 21.56 19.44
CA MET A 42 -8.64 20.86 18.14
C MET A 42 -8.84 19.35 18.30
N ARG A 43 -8.22 18.73 19.32
CA ARG A 43 -8.45 17.32 19.67
C ARG A 43 -9.94 16.98 19.84
N ARG A 44 -10.77 17.86 20.43
CA ARG A 44 -12.19 17.53 20.68
C ARG A 44 -13.06 17.42 19.42
N VAL A 45 -12.73 18.15 18.36
CA VAL A 45 -13.51 18.09 17.10
C VAL A 45 -13.04 16.88 16.29
N ASP A 46 -11.72 16.61 16.26
CA ASP A 46 -11.15 15.46 15.55
C ASP A 46 -11.41 14.13 16.26
N ASP A 47 -11.36 14.08 17.59
CA ASP A 47 -11.77 12.92 18.39
C ASP A 47 -13.26 12.62 18.15
N SER A 48 -14.11 13.64 18.04
CA SER A 48 -15.54 13.44 17.74
C SER A 48 -15.79 12.92 16.32
N VAL A 49 -15.01 13.34 15.33
CA VAL A 49 -15.12 12.84 13.94
C VAL A 49 -14.50 11.44 13.79
N LYS A 50 -13.38 11.18 14.46
CA LYS A 50 -12.73 9.86 14.56
C LYS A 50 -13.64 8.87 15.28
N ASP A 51 -14.22 9.27 16.41
CA ASP A 51 -15.23 8.50 17.12
C ASP A 51 -16.40 8.22 16.20
N VAL A 52 -16.95 9.20 15.47
CA VAL A 52 -18.06 8.96 14.53
C VAL A 52 -17.68 8.00 13.40
N ARG A 53 -16.46 8.06 12.85
CA ARG A 53 -16.01 7.14 11.79
C ARG A 53 -15.75 5.72 12.28
N ALA A 54 -15.07 5.56 13.42
CA ALA A 54 -14.89 4.27 14.07
C ALA A 54 -16.25 3.66 14.43
N ASN A 55 -17.14 4.47 14.99
CA ASN A 55 -18.52 4.11 15.29
C ASN A 55 -19.35 3.69 14.07
N VAL A 56 -19.08 4.24 12.89
CA VAL A 56 -19.76 3.83 11.63
C VAL A 56 -19.15 2.54 11.08
N LYS A 57 -17.83 2.35 11.20
CA LYS A 57 -17.13 1.11 10.81
C LYS A 57 -17.56 -0.06 11.69
N ASP A 58 -17.62 0.14 13.01
CA ASP A 58 -18.05 -0.86 13.98
C ASP A 58 -19.54 -1.19 13.81
N ALA A 59 -20.37 -0.20 13.50
CA ALA A 59 -21.77 -0.42 13.14
C ALA A 59 -21.92 -1.22 11.84
N ALA A 60 -21.11 -0.94 10.81
CA ALA A 60 -21.13 -1.71 9.57
C ALA A 60 -20.64 -3.15 9.77
N GLN A 61 -19.64 -3.36 10.61
CA GLN A 61 -19.17 -4.68 11.00
C GLN A 61 -20.23 -5.45 11.80
N ALA A 62 -20.86 -4.82 12.80
CA ALA A 62 -21.94 -5.43 13.58
C ALA A 62 -23.13 -5.82 12.71
N VAL A 63 -23.53 -4.95 11.77
CA VAL A 63 -24.58 -5.25 10.78
C VAL A 63 -24.16 -6.42 9.88
N ALA A 64 -22.92 -6.44 9.39
CA ALA A 64 -22.43 -7.52 8.53
C ALA A 64 -22.36 -8.87 9.27
N THR A 65 -21.90 -8.88 10.53
CA THR A 65 -21.84 -10.06 11.39
C THR A 65 -23.24 -10.55 11.75
N TRP A 66 -24.18 -9.66 12.02
CA TRP A 66 -25.57 -10.02 12.25
C TRP A 66 -26.23 -10.61 11.00
N VAL A 67 -26.01 -10.01 9.82
CA VAL A 67 -26.49 -10.60 8.55
C VAL A 67 -25.88 -11.98 8.35
N ALA A 68 -24.59 -12.16 8.65
CA ALA A 68 -23.94 -13.46 8.54
C ALA A 68 -24.47 -14.48 9.56
N SER A 69 -24.75 -14.09 10.80
CA SER A 69 -25.32 -15.00 11.82
C SER A 69 -26.75 -15.42 11.48
N VAL A 70 -27.53 -14.50 10.91
CA VAL A 70 -28.89 -14.76 10.42
C VAL A 70 -28.89 -15.63 9.16
N VAL A 71 -27.91 -15.47 8.26
CA VAL A 71 -27.76 -16.29 7.04
C VAL A 71 -27.15 -17.68 7.31
N ASN A 72 -26.25 -17.80 8.30
CA ASN A 72 -25.59 -19.07 8.63
C ASN A 72 -26.44 -20.01 9.52
N HIS A 73 -27.60 -19.56 10.03
CA HIS A 73 -28.57 -20.45 10.69
C HIS A 73 -29.44 -21.19 9.66
N ASP A 74 -28.80 -22.11 8.92
CA ASP A 74 -29.38 -22.90 7.84
C ASP A 74 -30.26 -24.09 8.34
N THR A 75 -30.94 -23.95 9.49
CA THR A 75 -31.75 -25.05 10.07
C THR A 75 -33.21 -24.70 10.36
N GLY A 76 -33.70 -23.53 9.93
CA GLY A 76 -35.12 -23.23 9.97
C GLY A 76 -35.49 -21.98 9.16
N GLN A 77 -35.89 -22.17 7.90
CA GLN A 77 -36.33 -21.09 6.99
C GLN A 77 -37.43 -20.17 7.55
N THR A 78 -38.13 -20.59 8.60
CA THR A 78 -39.24 -19.85 9.23
C THR A 78 -38.80 -18.60 9.99
N GLN A 79 -37.69 -18.64 10.74
CA GLN A 79 -37.24 -17.48 11.55
C GLN A 79 -36.69 -16.33 10.71
N LEU A 80 -35.98 -16.64 9.63
CA LEU A 80 -35.45 -15.63 8.70
C LEU A 80 -36.57 -14.83 8.03
N ASN A 81 -37.63 -15.52 7.59
CA ASN A 81 -38.77 -14.88 6.95
C ASN A 81 -39.58 -14.02 7.94
N GLU A 82 -39.74 -14.46 9.19
CA GLU A 82 -40.41 -13.68 10.24
C GLU A 82 -39.64 -12.39 10.59
N ILE A 83 -38.30 -12.46 10.66
CA ILE A 83 -37.43 -11.29 10.93
C ILE A 83 -37.43 -10.33 9.73
N LEU A 84 -37.36 -10.86 8.51
CA LEU A 84 -37.44 -10.06 7.29
C LEU A 84 -38.82 -9.39 7.16
N ASP A 85 -39.91 -10.10 7.47
CA ASP A 85 -41.27 -9.54 7.47
C ASP A 85 -41.42 -8.42 8.51
N HIS A 86 -40.86 -8.56 9.72
CA HIS A 86 -40.83 -7.49 10.74
C HIS A 86 -40.01 -6.27 10.32
N CYS A 87 -38.88 -6.48 9.63
CA CYS A 87 -37.99 -5.40 9.20
C CYS A 87 -38.47 -4.72 7.89
N LEU A 88 -39.27 -5.42 7.08
CA LEU A 88 -39.70 -4.97 5.75
C LEU A 88 -41.15 -4.48 5.67
N ARG A 89 -42.00 -4.58 6.71
CA ARG A 89 -43.27 -3.80 6.83
C ARG A 89 -43.94 -3.87 8.22
N PRO A 90 -44.72 -2.85 8.68
CA PRO A 90 -45.74 -2.11 7.94
C PRO A 90 -45.65 -0.57 8.07
N GLY A 91 -45.06 0.06 7.05
CA GLY A 91 -45.38 1.44 6.67
C GLY A 91 -46.06 1.45 5.30
N PRO A 92 -46.71 2.54 4.87
CA PRO A 92 -47.54 2.59 3.66
C PRO A 92 -46.78 2.33 2.33
N GLN A 93 -45.45 2.20 2.36
CA GLN A 93 -44.61 1.97 1.17
C GLN A 93 -43.96 0.57 1.26
N LEU A 94 -44.08 -0.22 0.18
CA LEU A 94 -43.68 -1.65 0.08
C LEU A 94 -42.17 -1.83 0.10
N ASP A 95 -41.46 -0.75 -0.21
CA ASP A 95 -40.06 -0.79 -0.59
C ASP A 95 -39.16 -0.06 0.43
N GLN A 96 -39.71 0.35 1.58
CA GLN A 96 -38.96 1.08 2.62
C GLN A 96 -38.60 0.17 3.80
N ILE A 97 -37.30 -0.02 4.02
CA ILE A 97 -36.76 -0.74 5.18
C ILE A 97 -37.06 0.06 6.46
N ASN A 98 -37.66 -0.60 7.46
CA ASN A 98 -37.85 -0.01 8.78
C ASN A 98 -36.55 -0.12 9.59
N TYR A 99 -35.66 0.86 9.42
CA TYR A 99 -34.37 0.91 10.12
C TYR A 99 -34.50 1.00 11.65
N THR A 100 -35.66 1.36 12.18
CA THR A 100 -35.92 1.38 13.62
C THR A 100 -36.12 -0.02 14.18
N ALA A 101 -36.94 -0.83 13.51
CA ALA A 101 -37.12 -2.24 13.88
C ALA A 101 -35.81 -3.02 13.69
N LEU A 102 -35.09 -2.76 12.59
CA LEU A 102 -33.81 -3.41 12.30
C LEU A 102 -32.73 -3.08 13.35
N ALA A 103 -32.67 -1.83 13.81
CA ALA A 103 -31.75 -1.45 14.89
C ALA A 103 -32.09 -2.17 16.22
N GLN A 104 -33.37 -2.29 16.55
CA GLN A 104 -33.79 -3.01 17.77
C GLN A 104 -33.38 -4.48 17.75
N GLU A 105 -33.56 -5.16 16.62
CA GLU A 105 -33.16 -6.57 16.44
C GLU A 105 -31.65 -6.78 16.54
N ILE A 106 -30.85 -5.94 15.88
CA ILE A 106 -29.39 -6.02 15.95
C ILE A 106 -28.91 -5.75 17.39
N ASN A 107 -29.52 -4.78 18.07
CA ASN A 107 -29.18 -4.47 19.45
C ASN A 107 -29.51 -5.62 20.41
N GLN A 108 -30.65 -6.28 20.21
CA GLN A 108 -31.08 -7.42 21.03
C GLN A 108 -30.20 -8.65 20.82
N SER A 109 -29.84 -8.96 19.57
CA SER A 109 -29.09 -10.17 19.20
C SER A 109 -27.58 -10.05 19.38
N MET A 110 -27.00 -8.86 19.16
CA MET A 110 -25.56 -8.63 19.22
C MET A 110 -25.12 -7.88 20.49
N HIS A 111 -26.07 -7.50 21.37
CA HIS A 111 -25.83 -6.67 22.55
C HIS A 111 -25.09 -5.36 22.23
N THR A 112 -25.44 -4.71 21.12
CA THR A 112 -24.88 -3.42 20.68
C THR A 112 -25.91 -2.30 20.84
N ASP A 113 -25.48 -1.03 20.86
CA ASP A 113 -26.37 0.14 20.91
C ASP A 113 -26.29 0.95 19.61
N LEU A 114 -26.96 0.44 18.58
CA LEU A 114 -27.06 1.06 17.28
C LEU A 114 -28.35 1.87 17.17
N SER A 115 -28.23 3.11 16.68
CA SER A 115 -29.38 3.93 16.34
C SER A 115 -29.90 3.61 14.93
N PRO A 116 -31.20 3.85 14.65
CA PRO A 116 -31.79 3.59 13.33
C PRO A 116 -31.04 4.29 12.18
N ARG A 117 -30.58 5.53 12.43
CA ARG A 117 -29.81 6.31 11.47
C ARG A 117 -28.43 5.69 11.18
N ARG A 118 -27.78 5.07 12.18
CA ARG A 118 -26.49 4.39 12.00
C ARG A 118 -26.64 3.11 11.18
N VAL A 119 -27.69 2.35 11.43
CA VAL A 119 -28.03 1.15 10.63
C VAL A 119 -28.33 1.52 9.17
N GLN A 120 -29.08 2.61 8.96
CA GLN A 120 -29.35 3.13 7.62
C GLN A 120 -28.06 3.51 6.87
N THR A 121 -27.17 4.30 7.49
CA THR A 121 -25.89 4.69 6.89
C THR A 121 -24.99 3.49 6.63
N ALA A 122 -24.92 2.53 7.56
CA ALA A 122 -24.14 1.30 7.40
C ALA A 122 -24.65 0.47 6.21
N ILE A 123 -25.96 0.32 6.05
CA ILE A 123 -26.56 -0.41 4.92
C ILE A 123 -26.33 0.33 3.61
N GLN A 124 -26.42 1.66 3.58
CA GLN A 124 -26.08 2.45 2.39
C GLN A 124 -24.61 2.26 1.99
N HIS A 125 -23.70 2.25 2.97
CA HIS A 125 -22.27 2.01 2.73
C HIS A 125 -22.00 0.56 2.23
N LEU A 126 -22.68 -0.44 2.80
CA LEU A 126 -22.60 -1.83 2.33
C LEU A 126 -23.19 -1.99 0.91
N ARG A 127 -24.26 -1.27 0.59
CA ARG A 127 -24.85 -1.24 -0.76
C ARG A 127 -23.94 -0.56 -1.77
N ALA A 128 -23.28 0.55 -1.41
CA ALA A 128 -22.27 1.19 -2.24
C ALA A 128 -21.07 0.28 -2.51
N LYS A 129 -20.67 -0.55 -1.53
CA LYS A 129 -19.65 -1.61 -1.72
C LYS A 129 -20.10 -2.77 -2.59
N ARG A 130 -21.40 -3.11 -2.60
CA ARG A 130 -21.96 -4.27 -3.32
C ARG A 130 -22.58 -3.94 -4.68
N GLN A 131 -22.82 -2.68 -5.00
CA GLN A 131 -23.19 -2.32 -6.36
C GLN A 131 -22.02 -2.70 -7.27
N PRO A 132 -22.19 -3.63 -8.22
CA PRO A 132 -21.23 -3.76 -9.31
C PRO A 132 -21.23 -2.39 -9.97
N ALA A 133 -20.08 -1.72 -9.95
CA ALA A 133 -19.94 -0.49 -10.71
C ALA A 133 -20.19 -0.86 -12.18
N THR A 134 -21.41 -0.67 -12.68
CA THR A 134 -21.68 -0.56 -14.10
C THR A 134 -20.99 0.72 -14.52
N MET A 135 -19.73 0.55 -14.90
CA MET A 135 -18.84 1.57 -15.41
C MET A 135 -19.37 2.02 -16.77
N THR A 136 -20.31 2.97 -16.78
CA THR A 136 -20.85 3.58 -18.01
C THR A 136 -20.13 4.85 -18.43
N ASP A 137 -19.06 5.24 -17.74
CA ASP A 137 -18.10 6.22 -18.24
C ASP A 137 -16.77 5.52 -18.51
N ALA A 138 -16.25 5.66 -19.72
CA ALA A 138 -14.91 5.20 -20.06
C ALA A 138 -13.92 5.96 -19.17
N LYS A 139 -13.53 5.36 -18.04
CA LYS A 139 -12.39 5.85 -17.26
C LYS A 139 -11.22 5.97 -18.24
N PRO A 140 -10.43 7.06 -18.20
CA PRO A 140 -9.12 7.04 -18.83
C PRO A 140 -8.41 5.77 -18.38
N LYS A 141 -7.71 5.08 -19.29
CA LYS A 141 -7.05 3.83 -18.93
C LYS A 141 -6.16 4.14 -17.71
N LEU A 142 -6.11 3.28 -16.71
CA LEU A 142 -5.32 3.50 -15.48
C LEU A 142 -3.88 3.93 -15.81
N GLN A 143 -3.33 3.45 -16.94
CA GLN A 143 -2.07 3.91 -17.52
C GLN A 143 -2.02 5.42 -17.81
N ASP A 144 -3.06 6.01 -18.38
CA ASP A 144 -3.13 7.46 -18.67
C ASP A 144 -3.09 8.28 -17.37
N GLN A 145 -3.71 7.76 -16.30
CA GLN A 145 -3.67 8.38 -14.98
C GLN A 145 -2.29 8.28 -14.33
N LEU A 146 -1.60 7.14 -14.49
CA LEU A 146 -0.22 6.97 -14.04
C LEU A 146 0.75 7.87 -14.80
N ASN A 147 0.58 7.99 -16.12
CA ASN A 147 1.39 8.88 -16.96
C ASN A 147 1.18 10.35 -16.57
N ALA A 148 -0.06 10.76 -16.32
CA ALA A 148 -0.36 12.11 -15.84
C ALA A 148 0.25 12.37 -14.45
N LEU A 149 0.13 11.42 -13.52
CA LEU A 149 0.75 11.52 -12.21
C LEU A 149 2.27 11.65 -12.32
N HIS A 150 2.91 10.85 -13.17
CA HIS A 150 4.36 10.91 -13.39
C HIS A 150 4.79 12.31 -13.90
N GLN A 151 4.04 12.88 -14.86
CA GLN A 151 4.30 14.23 -15.36
C GLN A 151 4.11 15.30 -14.28
N ASP A 152 3.07 15.17 -13.44
CA ASP A 152 2.83 16.08 -12.32
C ASP A 152 3.99 16.05 -11.32
N LEU A 153 4.45 14.85 -10.94
CA LEU A 153 5.57 14.66 -10.01
C LEU A 153 6.88 15.22 -10.60
N GLN A 154 7.13 14.96 -11.88
CA GLN A 154 8.31 15.48 -12.57
C GLN A 154 8.29 17.01 -12.66
N THR A 155 7.12 17.60 -12.91
CA THR A 155 6.93 19.06 -12.92
C THR A 155 7.19 19.66 -11.54
N ASN A 156 6.67 19.05 -10.48
CA ASN A 156 6.93 19.50 -9.10
C ASN A 156 8.42 19.47 -8.78
N HIS A 157 9.11 18.38 -9.14
CA HIS A 157 10.53 18.24 -8.92
C HIS A 157 11.34 19.32 -9.65
N GLN A 158 11.02 19.57 -10.92
CA GLN A 158 11.69 20.60 -11.73
C GLN A 158 11.51 22.00 -11.14
N LEU A 159 10.32 22.32 -10.62
CA LEU A 159 10.06 23.59 -9.94
C LEU A 159 10.92 23.71 -8.67
N LEU A 160 11.00 22.65 -7.87
CA LEU A 160 11.84 22.64 -6.68
C LEU A 160 13.32 22.87 -7.04
N VAL A 161 13.85 22.18 -8.04
CA VAL A 161 15.26 22.33 -8.45
C VAL A 161 15.54 23.72 -9.01
N ALA A 162 14.61 24.31 -9.77
CA ALA A 162 14.78 25.63 -10.37
C ALA A 162 14.86 26.75 -9.32
N GLU A 163 14.18 26.57 -8.17
CA GLU A 163 14.07 27.58 -7.10
C GLU A 163 15.05 27.32 -5.95
N SER A 164 15.71 26.16 -5.89
CA SER A 164 16.55 25.75 -4.76
C SER A 164 18.02 26.23 -4.86
N GLY A 165 18.54 26.77 -3.76
CA GLY A 165 19.99 26.85 -3.51
C GLY A 165 20.57 25.51 -3.02
N ASP A 166 21.91 25.41 -2.94
CA ASP A 166 22.62 24.18 -2.53
C ASP A 166 22.15 23.63 -1.16
N ASP A 167 21.88 24.51 -0.19
CA ASP A 167 21.41 24.12 1.15
C ASP A 167 20.00 23.50 1.12
N GLN A 168 19.13 24.05 0.27
CA GLN A 168 17.75 23.60 0.11
C GLN A 168 17.68 22.27 -0.66
N ALA A 169 18.52 22.12 -1.69
CA ALA A 169 18.69 20.84 -2.39
C ALA A 169 19.20 19.73 -1.45
N ASN A 170 20.11 20.06 -0.53
CA ASN A 170 20.56 19.12 0.49
C ASN A 170 19.45 18.76 1.51
N LEU A 171 18.62 19.73 1.89
CA LEU A 171 17.47 19.49 2.75
C LEU A 171 16.43 18.56 2.09
N HIS A 172 16.05 18.84 0.83
CA HIS A 172 15.15 17.98 0.05
C HIS A 172 15.70 16.56 -0.06
N ARG A 173 16.99 16.41 -0.36
CA ARG A 173 17.67 15.11 -0.43
C ARG A 173 17.54 14.34 0.89
N ARG A 174 17.82 15.01 2.00
CA ARG A 174 17.76 14.39 3.33
C ARG A 174 16.34 13.96 3.70
N ILE A 175 15.37 14.87 3.59
CA ILE A 175 13.97 14.58 3.93
C ILE A 175 13.41 13.48 3.03
N GLY A 176 13.63 13.55 1.71
CA GLY A 176 13.20 12.50 0.80
C GLY A 176 13.80 11.13 1.13
N THR A 177 15.05 11.07 1.58
CA THR A 177 15.70 9.81 2.00
C THR A 177 15.10 9.26 3.29
N GLU A 178 14.80 10.14 4.27
CA GLU A 178 14.14 9.75 5.52
C GLU A 178 12.73 9.20 5.25
N ILE A 179 11.96 9.85 4.36
CA ILE A 179 10.63 9.38 3.95
C ILE A 179 10.72 8.06 3.18
N LEU A 180 11.69 7.91 2.27
CA LEU A 180 11.90 6.63 1.57
C LEU A 180 12.18 5.49 2.55
N ALA A 181 12.93 5.76 3.63
CA ALA A 181 13.16 4.76 4.66
C ALA A 181 11.83 4.34 5.32
N ILE A 182 10.95 5.28 5.68
CA ILE A 182 9.61 4.98 6.22
C ILE A 182 8.77 4.17 5.22
N VAL A 183 8.74 4.60 3.96
CA VAL A 183 8.01 3.89 2.89
C VAL A 183 8.47 2.43 2.81
N ARG A 184 9.78 2.19 2.89
CA ARG A 184 10.33 0.83 2.83
C ARG A 184 9.96 0.01 4.06
N VAL A 185 10.01 0.57 5.27
CA VAL A 185 9.56 -0.13 6.49
C VAL A 185 8.08 -0.49 6.36
N ALA A 186 7.24 0.47 6.00
CA ALA A 186 5.80 0.27 5.86
C ALA A 186 5.52 -0.79 4.78
N ALA A 187 6.21 -0.75 3.65
CA ALA A 187 6.13 -1.78 2.63
C ALA A 187 6.54 -3.15 3.18
N GLY A 188 7.63 -3.24 3.94
CA GLY A 188 8.05 -4.50 4.56
C GLY A 188 7.08 -5.08 5.60
N ARG A 189 6.22 -4.25 6.20
CA ARG A 189 5.13 -4.73 7.07
C ARG A 189 3.90 -5.18 6.30
N LEU A 190 3.67 -4.62 5.11
CA LEU A 190 2.55 -5.02 4.23
C LEU A 190 2.87 -6.25 3.40
N ILE A 191 4.14 -6.42 3.07
CA ILE A 191 4.61 -7.49 2.22
C ILE A 191 5.18 -8.56 3.15
N GLU A 192 4.34 -9.53 3.52
CA GLU A 192 4.72 -10.66 4.36
C GLU A 192 5.97 -11.34 3.77
N ASN A 193 7.10 -11.17 4.45
CA ASN A 193 8.41 -11.76 4.17
C ASN A 193 8.98 -11.63 2.74
N ASP A 194 8.58 -10.63 1.95
CA ASP A 194 9.30 -10.39 0.69
C ASP A 194 10.67 -9.77 0.90
N PHE A 195 11.59 -10.29 0.10
CA PHE A 195 12.99 -9.93 -0.02
C PHE A 195 13.23 -8.43 -0.17
N GLY A 196 13.31 -7.75 0.96
CA GLY A 196 13.84 -6.41 1.07
C GLY A 196 15.24 -6.45 1.63
N GLU A 197 16.27 -6.61 0.80
CA GLU A 197 17.58 -6.07 1.23
C GLU A 197 17.39 -4.57 1.50
N GLY A 198 17.53 -4.20 2.77
CA GLY A 198 17.43 -2.83 3.25
C GLY A 198 16.01 -2.35 3.61
N ILE A 199 15.01 -3.22 3.74
CA ILE A 199 13.84 -2.83 4.52
C ILE A 199 14.32 -2.68 5.97
N ALA A 200 14.29 -1.46 6.47
CA ALA A 200 14.64 -1.15 7.84
C ALA A 200 13.70 -1.88 8.79
N GLN A 201 14.24 -2.48 9.85
CA GLN A 201 13.44 -3.28 10.79
C GLN A 201 12.63 -2.39 11.73
N ASP A 202 13.11 -1.17 12.01
CA ASP A 202 12.41 -0.23 12.85
C ASP A 202 12.83 1.21 12.52
N ILE A 203 11.87 2.13 12.48
CA ILE A 203 12.10 3.57 12.35
C ILE A 203 11.20 4.27 13.36
N ASP A 204 11.77 5.19 14.12
CA ASP A 204 11.03 6.08 15.02
C ASP A 204 10.23 7.09 14.19
N ILE A 205 8.94 6.79 14.00
CA ILE A 205 8.01 7.61 13.21
C ILE A 205 7.76 8.97 13.87
N ASP A 206 7.76 9.06 15.21
CA ASP A 206 7.49 10.29 15.96
C ASP A 206 8.61 11.34 15.74
N ASP A 207 9.86 10.87 15.71
CA ASP A 207 11.03 11.72 15.45
C ASP A 207 11.05 12.24 14.00
N VAL A 208 10.62 11.42 13.04
CA VAL A 208 10.51 11.84 11.63
C VAL A 208 9.30 12.75 11.41
N GLU A 209 8.15 12.50 12.05
CA GLU A 209 6.98 13.39 12.02
C GLU A 209 7.37 14.81 12.46
N SER A 210 8.11 14.91 13.56
CA SER A 210 8.53 16.21 14.12
C SER A 210 9.41 17.00 13.15
N ARG A 211 10.39 16.36 12.51
CA ARG A 211 11.23 17.00 11.48
C ARG A 211 10.46 17.34 10.21
N PHE A 212 9.56 16.44 9.79
CA PHE A 212 8.76 16.62 8.59
C PHE A 212 7.77 17.77 8.76
N LEU A 213 7.17 17.94 9.93
CA LEU A 213 6.28 19.06 10.23
C LEU A 213 6.94 20.42 10.03
N ASP A 214 8.19 20.57 10.46
CA ASP A 214 8.93 21.83 10.26
C ASP A 214 9.26 22.07 8.79
N PHE A 215 9.69 21.02 8.08
CA PHE A 215 9.88 21.08 6.63
C PHE A 215 8.61 21.48 5.87
N VAL A 216 7.46 20.90 6.21
CA VAL A 216 6.18 21.20 5.56
C VAL A 216 5.76 22.65 5.79
N LYS A 217 5.97 23.22 6.98
CA LYS A 217 5.67 24.64 7.23
C LYS A 217 6.48 25.54 6.30
N ASP A 218 7.77 25.27 6.16
CA ASP A 218 8.65 26.06 5.30
C ASP A 218 8.24 25.92 3.83
N ALA A 219 8.06 24.68 3.34
CA ALA A 219 7.68 24.38 1.96
C ALA A 219 6.29 24.91 1.55
N VAL A 220 5.29 24.88 2.45
CA VAL A 220 3.94 25.43 2.21
C VAL A 220 3.98 26.95 2.07
N THR A 221 4.89 27.61 2.79
CA THR A 221 5.02 29.07 2.75
C THR A 221 5.66 29.53 1.45
N GLU A 222 6.56 28.72 0.88
CA GLU A 222 7.32 29.01 -0.34
C GLU A 222 6.58 28.63 -1.63
N HIS A 223 5.81 27.53 -1.66
CA HIS A 223 5.21 27.00 -2.89
C HIS A 223 3.68 26.83 -2.80
N GLN A 224 2.95 27.92 -2.55
CA GLN A 224 1.49 27.86 -2.38
C GLN A 224 0.76 27.39 -3.65
N GLY A 225 -0.03 26.30 -3.52
CA GLY A 225 -1.05 25.92 -4.51
C GLY A 225 -0.64 24.87 -5.54
N ASN A 226 0.55 24.26 -5.42
CA ASN A 226 0.96 23.15 -6.29
C ASN A 226 0.58 21.77 -5.72
N THR A 227 0.70 20.72 -6.54
CA THR A 227 0.39 19.34 -6.15
C THR A 227 1.31 18.81 -5.04
N LEU A 228 2.54 19.33 -4.96
CA LEU A 228 3.49 19.04 -3.88
C LEU A 228 2.94 19.43 -2.50
N THR A 229 2.39 20.64 -2.33
CA THR A 229 1.85 21.08 -1.02
C THR A 229 0.77 20.12 -0.52
N ARG A 230 -0.07 19.63 -1.45
CA ARG A 230 -1.13 18.68 -1.16
C ARG A 230 -0.58 17.31 -0.75
N ASP A 231 0.46 16.83 -1.43
CA ASP A 231 1.02 15.51 -1.19
C ASP A 231 1.85 15.50 0.12
N LEU A 232 2.58 16.58 0.41
CA LEU A 232 3.20 16.85 1.71
C LEU A 232 2.18 16.86 2.86
N HIS A 233 1.07 17.59 2.70
CA HIS A 233 0.02 17.65 3.71
C HIS A 233 -0.63 16.28 3.96
N LYS A 234 -0.90 15.50 2.90
CA LYS A 234 -1.45 14.14 3.05
C LYS A 234 -0.51 13.23 3.84
N LEU A 235 0.78 13.23 3.51
CA LEU A 235 1.76 12.44 4.23
C LEU A 235 1.86 12.87 5.70
N LEU A 236 1.85 14.18 5.98
CA LEU A 236 1.88 14.68 7.35
C LEU A 236 0.68 14.18 8.16
N VAL A 237 -0.53 14.23 7.58
CA VAL A 237 -1.73 13.69 8.22
C VAL A 237 -1.60 12.19 8.48
N ASP A 238 -1.07 11.43 7.52
CA ASP A 238 -0.89 9.98 7.68
C ASP A 238 0.17 9.62 8.74
N LEU A 239 1.21 10.44 8.90
CA LEU A 239 2.19 10.30 9.98
C LEU A 239 1.56 10.60 11.35
N CYS A 240 0.83 11.72 11.48
CA CYS A 240 0.15 12.08 12.74
C CYS A 240 -0.94 11.08 13.14
N ASP A 241 -1.60 10.44 12.17
CA ASP A 241 -2.66 9.44 12.37
C ASP A 241 -2.11 8.00 12.40
N TYR A 242 -0.80 7.81 12.42
CA TYR A 242 -0.19 6.50 12.33
C TYR A 242 -0.45 5.67 13.60
N ASP A 243 -1.01 4.46 13.41
CA ASP A 243 -1.39 3.54 14.48
C ASP A 243 -0.79 2.13 14.33
N GLY A 244 0.10 1.93 13.35
CA GLY A 244 0.69 0.62 13.06
C GLY A 244 -0.21 -0.34 12.29
N SER A 245 -1.41 0.05 11.87
CA SER A 245 -2.28 -0.80 11.07
C SER A 245 -1.83 -0.91 9.60
N ALA A 246 -2.16 -2.03 8.95
CA ALA A 246 -1.91 -2.23 7.51
C ALA A 246 -2.55 -1.13 6.63
N THR A 247 -3.66 -0.51 7.08
CA THR A 247 -4.25 0.62 6.35
C THR A 247 -3.38 1.88 6.45
N CYS A 248 -2.77 2.13 7.62
CA CYS A 248 -1.82 3.22 7.79
C CYS A 248 -0.53 2.95 7.01
N ASP A 249 0.00 1.74 7.05
CA ASP A 249 1.18 1.37 6.26
C ASP A 249 0.95 1.56 4.75
N MET A 250 -0.20 1.12 4.21
CA MET A 250 -0.48 1.32 2.78
C MET A 250 -0.59 2.80 2.42
N ARG A 251 -1.15 3.62 3.30
CA ARG A 251 -1.19 5.09 3.12
C ARG A 251 0.21 5.70 3.13
N LEU A 252 1.07 5.27 4.06
CA LEU A 252 2.47 5.69 4.10
C LEU A 252 3.22 5.28 2.83
N VAL A 253 3.02 4.05 2.34
CA VAL A 253 3.63 3.60 1.09
C VAL A 253 3.20 4.47 -0.09
N VAL A 254 1.90 4.71 -0.25
CA VAL A 254 1.38 5.49 -1.39
C VAL A 254 1.72 6.97 -1.30
N ASN A 255 1.37 7.64 -0.20
CA ASN A 255 1.58 9.08 -0.08
C ASN A 255 3.05 9.43 0.19
N GLY A 256 3.76 8.59 0.94
CA GLY A 256 5.21 8.74 1.11
C GLY A 256 5.96 8.60 -0.20
N SER A 257 5.61 7.64 -1.05
CA SER A 257 6.25 7.47 -2.36
C SER A 257 6.06 8.66 -3.29
N ARG A 258 4.88 9.30 -3.25
CA ARG A 258 4.62 10.53 -4.02
C ARG A 258 5.54 11.66 -3.57
N VAL A 259 5.65 11.89 -2.26
CA VAL A 259 6.55 12.91 -1.70
C VAL A 259 8.01 12.60 -2.04
N VAL A 260 8.43 11.33 -1.98
CA VAL A 260 9.79 10.94 -2.42
C VAL A 260 10.03 11.31 -3.88
N CYS A 261 9.08 11.02 -4.77
CA CYS A 261 9.20 11.36 -6.19
C CYS A 261 9.21 12.88 -6.42
N ASP A 262 8.36 13.65 -5.72
CA ASP A 262 8.38 15.11 -5.81
C ASP A 262 9.74 15.68 -5.37
N LEU A 263 10.28 15.21 -4.24
CA LEU A 263 11.52 15.76 -3.66
C LEU A 263 12.79 15.28 -4.37
N LEU A 264 12.83 14.03 -4.84
CA LEU A 264 14.06 13.38 -5.31
C LEU A 264 14.07 13.06 -6.81
N ASP A 265 13.03 13.41 -7.57
CA ASP A 265 12.76 13.02 -8.95
C ASP A 265 12.15 11.61 -9.04
N PRO A 266 10.99 11.41 -9.71
CA PRO A 266 10.47 10.07 -9.99
C PRO A 266 11.43 9.17 -10.78
N ASP A 267 12.31 9.72 -11.60
CA ASP A 267 13.27 8.94 -12.41
C ASP A 267 14.62 8.68 -11.71
N SER A 268 14.80 9.23 -10.49
CA SER A 268 15.98 8.93 -9.67
C SER A 268 15.92 7.53 -9.07
N LEU A 269 17.07 7.02 -8.59
CA LEU A 269 17.11 5.73 -7.89
C LEU A 269 16.12 5.68 -6.69
N PRO A 270 16.07 6.68 -5.79
CA PRO A 270 15.04 6.79 -4.76
C PRO A 270 13.60 6.78 -5.28
N GLY A 271 13.32 7.54 -6.35
CA GLY A 271 12.00 7.61 -6.97
C GLY A 271 11.54 6.29 -7.56
N VAL A 272 12.45 5.58 -8.25
CA VAL A 272 12.20 4.23 -8.79
C VAL A 272 11.95 3.23 -7.66
N MET A 273 12.72 3.29 -6.58
CA MET A 273 12.48 2.44 -5.40
C MET A 273 11.13 2.73 -4.74
N ALA A 274 10.74 4.00 -4.60
CA ALA A 274 9.44 4.37 -4.05
C ALA A 274 8.29 3.78 -4.89
N GLN A 275 8.36 3.93 -6.22
CA GLN A 275 7.40 3.32 -7.14
C GLN A 275 7.36 1.80 -7.03
N LEU A 276 8.51 1.14 -6.92
CA LEU A 276 8.59 -0.32 -6.73
C LEU A 276 7.85 -0.76 -5.45
N ASN A 277 8.03 -0.06 -4.33
CA ASN A 277 7.34 -0.38 -3.07
C ASN A 277 5.82 -0.27 -3.21
N VAL A 278 5.32 0.75 -3.93
CA VAL A 278 3.88 0.88 -4.21
C VAL A 278 3.36 -0.29 -5.04
N LEU A 279 4.09 -0.67 -6.10
CA LEU A 279 3.69 -1.78 -6.96
C LEU A 279 3.63 -3.09 -6.18
N VAL A 280 4.70 -3.43 -5.44
CA VAL A 280 4.77 -4.70 -4.71
C VAL A 280 3.73 -4.76 -3.59
N ALA A 281 3.57 -3.70 -2.78
CA ALA A 281 2.54 -3.64 -1.75
C ALA A 281 1.11 -3.68 -2.32
N GLY A 282 0.91 -3.13 -3.53
CA GLY A 282 -0.38 -3.08 -4.23
C GLY A 282 -0.64 -4.24 -5.21
N ARG A 283 0.24 -5.24 -5.32
CA ARG A 283 0.20 -6.23 -6.41
C ARG A 283 -1.14 -6.96 -6.59
N HIS A 284 -1.88 -7.21 -5.50
CA HIS A 284 -3.14 -7.95 -5.52
C HIS A 284 -4.31 -7.14 -6.09
N ILE A 285 -4.22 -5.81 -6.09
CA ILE A 285 -5.25 -4.91 -6.62
C ILE A 285 -4.96 -4.44 -8.06
N LEU A 286 -3.76 -4.73 -8.56
CA LEU A 286 -3.34 -4.34 -9.90
C LEU A 286 -3.65 -5.45 -10.91
N ASP A 287 -4.03 -5.03 -12.12
CA ASP A 287 -4.09 -5.93 -13.26
C ASP A 287 -2.69 -6.44 -13.63
N SER A 288 -2.60 -7.70 -14.07
CA SER A 288 -1.31 -8.33 -14.36
C SER A 288 -0.58 -7.69 -15.54
N GLU A 289 -1.28 -7.22 -16.56
CA GLU A 289 -0.66 -6.53 -17.68
C GLU A 289 -0.07 -5.21 -17.24
N LEU A 290 -0.79 -4.45 -16.43
CA LEU A 290 -0.29 -3.20 -15.88
C LEU A 290 0.91 -3.44 -14.95
N TYR A 291 0.81 -4.41 -14.04
CA TYR A 291 1.86 -4.73 -13.09
C TYR A 291 3.17 -5.15 -13.78
N VAL A 292 3.08 -6.07 -14.74
CA VAL A 292 4.23 -6.53 -15.55
C VAL A 292 4.82 -5.38 -16.38
N THR A 293 3.97 -4.55 -16.99
CA THR A 293 4.41 -3.40 -17.80
C THR A 293 5.20 -2.40 -16.95
N GLU A 294 4.65 -2.02 -15.79
CA GLU A 294 5.29 -1.05 -14.91
C GLU A 294 6.57 -1.60 -14.26
N LEU A 295 6.60 -2.87 -13.84
CA LEU A 295 7.84 -3.48 -13.35
C LEU A 295 8.93 -3.56 -14.42
N SER A 296 8.56 -3.87 -15.67
CA SER A 296 9.50 -3.83 -16.78
C SER A 296 10.03 -2.41 -17.02
N ARG A 297 9.16 -1.39 -16.96
CA ARG A 297 9.57 0.02 -17.09
C ARG A 297 10.53 0.44 -15.99
N LEU A 298 10.19 0.16 -14.72
CA LEU A 298 11.04 0.48 -13.57
C LEU A 298 12.37 -0.28 -13.60
N SER A 299 12.38 -1.53 -14.08
CA SER A 299 13.62 -2.28 -14.26
C SER A 299 14.58 -1.58 -15.22
N GLU A 300 14.08 -1.15 -16.38
CA GLU A 300 14.93 -0.46 -17.37
C GLU A 300 15.37 0.92 -16.87
N ALA A 301 14.48 1.66 -16.21
CA ALA A 301 14.81 2.94 -15.57
C ALA A 301 15.93 2.77 -14.52
N ALA A 302 15.78 1.82 -13.59
CA ALA A 302 16.81 1.52 -12.60
C ALA A 302 18.14 1.12 -13.26
N TYR A 303 18.10 0.25 -14.28
CA TYR A 303 19.32 -0.23 -14.92
C TYR A 303 20.06 0.90 -15.68
N ALA A 304 19.33 1.86 -16.25
CA ALA A 304 19.92 3.03 -16.91
C ALA A 304 20.76 3.88 -15.94
N LEU A 305 20.37 3.95 -14.67
CA LEU A 305 21.05 4.73 -13.62
C LEU A 305 22.37 4.12 -13.13
N LYS A 306 22.75 2.92 -13.58
CA LYS A 306 23.95 2.22 -13.06
C LYS A 306 25.25 3.02 -13.21
N ASN A 307 25.35 3.81 -14.28
CA ASN A 307 26.51 4.63 -14.62
C ASN A 307 26.24 6.13 -14.47
N ASP A 308 25.12 6.51 -13.86
CA ASP A 308 24.74 7.91 -13.67
C ASP A 308 25.53 8.54 -12.52
N ASP A 309 26.18 9.69 -12.78
CA ASP A 309 27.06 10.36 -11.82
C ASP A 309 26.29 10.84 -10.58
N ALA A 310 25.09 11.40 -10.77
CA ALA A 310 24.24 11.88 -9.68
C ALA A 310 23.84 10.73 -8.75
N THR A 311 23.49 9.58 -9.33
CA THR A 311 23.20 8.34 -8.61
C THR A 311 24.41 7.85 -7.82
N GLN A 312 25.61 7.88 -8.39
CA GLN A 312 26.84 7.50 -7.67
C GLN A 312 27.15 8.45 -6.51
N THR A 313 26.96 9.76 -6.70
CA THR A 313 27.07 10.76 -5.62
C THR A 313 26.08 10.46 -4.50
N TYR A 314 24.82 10.20 -4.83
CA TYR A 314 23.78 9.84 -3.87
C TYR A 314 24.12 8.57 -3.10
N LEU A 315 24.51 7.49 -3.78
CA LEU A 315 24.88 6.22 -3.15
C LEU A 315 26.08 6.38 -2.20
N ASN A 316 27.08 7.17 -2.57
CA ASN A 316 28.24 7.43 -1.72
C ASN A 316 27.88 8.24 -0.46
N TRP A 317 26.89 9.13 -0.58
CA TRP A 317 26.33 9.87 0.56
C TRP A 317 25.52 8.93 1.47
N VAL A 318 24.62 8.13 0.91
CA VAL A 318 23.76 7.20 1.65
C VAL A 318 24.56 6.10 2.37
N LYS A 319 25.66 5.59 1.77
CA LYS A 319 26.52 4.57 2.40
C LYS A 319 27.07 5.00 3.77
N ARG A 320 27.16 6.30 4.03
CA ARG A 320 27.64 6.88 5.30
C ARG A 320 26.55 7.01 6.36
N GLN A 321 25.29 6.77 5.98
CA GLN A 321 24.12 6.83 6.86
C GLN A 321 23.90 5.51 7.61
N SER A 322 22.89 5.50 8.50
CA SER A 322 22.46 4.30 9.21
C SER A 322 21.96 3.22 8.24
N THR A 323 21.97 1.96 8.65
CA THR A 323 21.67 0.81 7.78
C THR A 323 20.28 0.92 7.14
N GLU A 324 19.32 1.47 7.89
CA GLU A 324 17.92 1.67 7.53
C GLU A 324 17.74 2.63 6.34
N GLN A 325 18.63 3.62 6.27
CA GLN A 325 18.63 4.63 5.23
C GLN A 325 19.41 4.18 3.98
N ARG A 326 20.11 3.03 4.04
CA ARG A 326 20.87 2.51 2.91
C ARG A 326 19.98 2.01 1.80
N VAL A 327 20.26 2.43 0.58
CA VAL A 327 19.57 1.95 -0.63
C VAL A 327 20.43 0.94 -1.40
N PRO A 328 19.81 -0.08 -2.03
CA PRO A 328 20.51 -1.00 -2.94
C PRO A 328 21.05 -0.27 -4.17
N SER A 329 21.95 -0.95 -4.90
CA SER A 329 22.46 -0.43 -6.17
C SER A 329 21.37 -0.42 -7.26
N PRO A 330 21.51 0.40 -8.32
CA PRO A 330 20.53 0.43 -9.42
C PRO A 330 20.37 -0.93 -10.12
N VAL A 331 21.48 -1.68 -10.25
CA VAL A 331 21.48 -3.05 -10.77
C VAL A 331 20.62 -3.95 -9.89
N ARG A 332 20.79 -3.87 -8.55
CA ARG A 332 20.01 -4.67 -7.59
C ARG A 332 18.52 -4.30 -7.61
N VAL A 333 18.19 -3.01 -7.71
CA VAL A 333 16.78 -2.55 -7.87
C VAL A 333 16.17 -3.06 -9.17
N SER A 334 16.90 -3.03 -10.28
CA SER A 334 16.46 -3.65 -11.54
C SER A 334 16.18 -5.14 -11.37
N SER A 335 17.07 -5.87 -10.69
CA SER A 335 16.88 -7.30 -10.42
C SER A 335 15.64 -7.58 -9.57
N TYR A 336 15.35 -6.76 -8.56
CA TYR A 336 14.11 -6.86 -7.79
C TYR A 336 12.86 -6.69 -8.66
N CYS A 337 12.86 -5.72 -9.57
CA CYS A 337 11.73 -5.50 -10.48
C CYS A 337 11.50 -6.71 -11.39
N LEU A 338 12.56 -7.24 -12.01
CA LEU A 338 12.49 -8.40 -12.89
C LEU A 338 12.10 -9.68 -12.15
N ASN A 339 12.55 -9.82 -10.91
CA ASN A 339 12.21 -10.94 -10.05
C ASN A 339 10.72 -10.98 -9.73
N ASN A 340 10.18 -9.87 -9.22
CA ASN A 340 8.75 -9.71 -8.93
C ASN A 340 7.89 -9.92 -10.18
N LEU A 341 8.36 -9.46 -11.34
CA LEU A 341 7.68 -9.67 -12.62
C LEU A 341 7.62 -11.15 -12.96
N ALA A 342 8.75 -11.85 -12.93
CA ALA A 342 8.83 -13.25 -13.29
C ALA A 342 7.98 -14.13 -12.36
N THR A 343 8.11 -13.94 -11.05
CA THR A 343 7.39 -14.73 -10.05
C THR A 343 5.88 -14.48 -10.11
N HIS A 344 5.43 -13.23 -10.28
CA HIS A 344 4.00 -12.91 -10.46
C HIS A 344 3.41 -13.61 -11.68
N VAL A 345 4.14 -13.63 -12.80
CA VAL A 345 3.69 -14.30 -14.02
C VAL A 345 3.65 -15.82 -13.83
N TYR A 346 4.70 -16.42 -13.27
CA TYR A 346 4.73 -17.86 -13.03
C TYR A 346 3.62 -18.31 -12.09
N ASP A 347 3.38 -17.57 -11.00
CA ASP A 347 2.31 -17.86 -10.04
C ASP A 347 0.93 -17.84 -10.71
N ARG A 348 0.59 -16.74 -11.38
CA ARG A 348 -0.74 -16.62 -12.00
C ARG A 348 -0.98 -17.55 -13.17
N ILE A 349 0.07 -17.98 -13.86
CA ILE A 349 -0.03 -19.05 -14.86
C ILE A 349 -0.28 -20.39 -14.17
N PHE A 350 0.43 -20.69 -13.08
CA PHE A 350 0.27 -21.92 -12.33
C PHE A 350 -1.13 -22.04 -11.70
N THR A 351 -1.66 -20.95 -11.13
CA THR A 351 -3.01 -20.92 -10.55
C THR A 351 -4.13 -20.84 -11.60
N GLY A 352 -3.79 -20.66 -12.88
CA GLY A 352 -4.73 -20.56 -13.99
C GLY A 352 -5.42 -19.20 -14.13
N GLU A 353 -4.99 -18.17 -13.38
CA GLU A 353 -5.51 -16.80 -13.50
C GLU A 353 -5.09 -16.11 -14.80
N LEU A 354 -3.89 -16.40 -15.32
CA LEU A 354 -3.43 -15.91 -16.62
C LEU A 354 -3.74 -16.94 -17.70
N THR A 355 -4.79 -16.66 -18.48
CA THR A 355 -5.11 -17.40 -19.70
C THR A 355 -4.08 -17.06 -20.78
N GLU A 356 -3.67 -18.05 -21.60
CA GLU A 356 -2.63 -17.94 -22.65
C GLU A 356 -1.16 -17.95 -22.17
N PRO A 357 -0.67 -19.06 -21.58
CA PRO A 357 0.72 -19.18 -21.12
C PRO A 357 1.77 -18.87 -22.19
N ALA A 358 1.46 -19.09 -23.48
CA ALA A 358 2.36 -18.80 -24.60
C ALA A 358 2.74 -17.31 -24.72
N ASN A 359 1.90 -16.40 -24.24
CA ASN A 359 2.13 -14.95 -24.28
C ASN A 359 2.90 -14.43 -23.06
N TRP A 360 2.80 -15.14 -21.94
CA TRP A 360 3.30 -14.69 -20.64
C TRP A 360 4.58 -15.39 -20.21
N MET A 361 4.70 -16.71 -20.40
CA MET A 361 5.91 -17.47 -20.04
C MET A 361 7.20 -16.88 -20.65
N PRO A 362 7.25 -16.49 -21.94
CA PRO A 362 8.44 -15.89 -22.51
C PRO A 362 8.86 -14.58 -21.83
N LYS A 363 7.90 -13.80 -21.30
CA LYS A 363 8.20 -12.55 -20.58
C LYS A 363 8.85 -12.84 -19.22
N ALA A 364 8.35 -13.83 -18.49
CA ALA A 364 8.92 -14.27 -17.22
C ALA A 364 10.31 -14.89 -17.41
N ASP A 365 10.47 -15.75 -18.42
CA ASP A 365 11.74 -16.38 -18.76
C ASP A 365 12.79 -15.33 -19.19
N ASP A 366 12.40 -14.33 -19.99
CA ASP A 366 13.27 -13.20 -20.37
C ASP A 366 13.68 -12.37 -19.14
N ALA A 367 12.75 -12.08 -18.22
CA ALA A 367 13.05 -11.34 -17.00
C ALA A 367 14.04 -12.08 -16.08
N LEU A 368 13.87 -13.40 -15.90
CA LEU A 368 14.82 -14.23 -15.16
C LEU A 368 16.20 -14.24 -15.85
N ASN A 369 16.24 -14.39 -17.18
CA ASN A 369 17.49 -14.38 -17.93
C ASN A 369 18.21 -13.02 -17.85
N LYS A 370 17.48 -11.91 -17.95
CA LYS A 370 18.03 -10.56 -17.74
C LYS A 370 18.59 -10.39 -16.34
N THR A 371 17.91 -10.90 -15.32
CA THR A 371 18.42 -10.89 -13.94
C THR A 371 19.76 -11.61 -13.83
N ARG A 372 19.89 -12.83 -14.39
CA ARG A 372 21.15 -13.58 -14.43
C ARG A 372 22.29 -12.84 -15.13
N GLN A 373 21.98 -12.15 -16.23
CA GLN A 373 22.97 -11.40 -17.00
C GLN A 373 23.41 -10.11 -16.31
N ARG A 374 22.49 -9.43 -15.61
CA ARG A 374 22.71 -8.12 -14.98
C ARG A 374 23.33 -8.25 -13.58
N ASP A 375 22.91 -9.25 -12.80
CA ASP A 375 23.26 -9.41 -11.39
C ASP A 375 23.37 -10.91 -11.04
N SER A 376 24.42 -11.56 -11.52
CA SER A 376 24.63 -13.01 -11.31
C SER A 376 24.78 -13.41 -9.84
N GLY A 377 25.10 -12.46 -8.95
CA GLY A 377 25.17 -12.63 -7.51
C GLY A 377 23.86 -12.31 -6.78
N PHE A 378 22.74 -12.24 -7.50
CA PHE A 378 21.44 -12.00 -6.89
C PHE A 378 20.87 -13.27 -6.28
N ASP A 379 20.68 -13.26 -4.96
CA ASP A 379 20.33 -14.45 -4.16
C ASP A 379 18.97 -15.07 -4.50
N LEU A 380 18.09 -14.34 -5.20
CA LEU A 380 16.75 -14.82 -5.56
C LEU A 380 16.69 -15.56 -6.89
N ILE A 381 17.78 -15.53 -7.69
CA ILE A 381 17.82 -16.24 -8.97
C ILE A 381 17.46 -17.72 -8.79
N PRO A 382 18.04 -18.48 -7.83
CA PRO A 382 17.70 -19.90 -7.65
C PRO A 382 16.24 -20.12 -7.25
N VAL A 383 15.67 -19.22 -6.43
CA VAL A 383 14.27 -19.31 -5.98
C VAL A 383 13.33 -19.13 -7.17
N THR A 384 13.53 -18.07 -7.96
CA THR A 384 12.72 -17.79 -9.14
C THR A 384 12.90 -18.84 -10.24
N GLU A 385 14.09 -19.42 -10.36
CA GLU A 385 14.33 -20.55 -11.26
C GLU A 385 13.51 -21.78 -10.86
N LEU A 386 13.49 -22.14 -9.57
CA LEU A 386 12.67 -23.24 -9.09
C LEU A 386 11.18 -22.97 -9.32
N VAL A 387 10.70 -21.76 -9.01
CA VAL A 387 9.32 -21.32 -9.30
C VAL A 387 8.99 -21.48 -10.79
N GLY A 388 9.86 -21.00 -11.68
CA GLY A 388 9.67 -21.13 -13.12
C GLY A 388 9.66 -22.59 -13.59
N LEU A 389 10.55 -23.43 -13.06
CA LEU A 389 10.60 -24.86 -13.36
C LEU A 389 9.31 -25.58 -12.97
N VAL A 390 8.76 -25.29 -11.79
CA VAL A 390 7.49 -25.88 -11.33
C VAL A 390 6.33 -25.41 -12.22
N ALA A 391 6.26 -24.13 -12.57
CA ALA A 391 5.24 -23.62 -13.49
C ALA A 391 5.33 -24.29 -14.88
N HIS A 392 6.54 -24.41 -15.46
CA HIS A 392 6.75 -25.13 -16.73
C HIS A 392 6.37 -26.61 -16.64
N ALA A 393 6.73 -27.29 -15.54
CA ALA A 393 6.42 -28.70 -15.34
C ALA A 393 4.91 -28.96 -15.19
N HIS A 394 4.20 -28.07 -14.50
CA HIS A 394 2.75 -28.12 -14.36
C HIS A 394 2.06 -28.02 -15.73
N LEU A 395 2.42 -27.03 -16.54
CA LEU A 395 1.85 -26.82 -17.88
C LEU A 395 2.14 -27.97 -18.85
N ARG A 396 3.30 -28.61 -18.74
CA ARG A 396 3.75 -29.68 -19.64
C ARG A 396 3.46 -31.07 -19.10
N HIS A 397 2.85 -31.18 -17.93
CA HIS A 397 2.66 -32.44 -17.21
C HIS A 397 3.95 -33.26 -17.11
N SER A 398 5.06 -32.60 -16.79
CA SER A 398 6.42 -33.17 -16.81
C SER A 398 7.15 -32.95 -15.47
N PRO A 399 6.70 -33.58 -14.37
CA PRO A 399 7.27 -33.39 -13.04
C PRO A 399 8.73 -33.88 -12.92
N GLU A 400 9.18 -34.74 -13.84
CA GLU A 400 10.54 -35.28 -13.88
C GLU A 400 11.59 -34.18 -14.00
N ILE A 401 11.31 -33.11 -14.75
CA ILE A 401 12.25 -31.99 -14.96
C ILE A 401 12.61 -31.31 -13.64
N VAL A 402 11.61 -31.10 -12.77
CA VAL A 402 11.84 -30.50 -11.44
C VAL A 402 12.64 -31.46 -10.57
N ARG A 403 12.27 -32.74 -10.56
CA ARG A 403 12.94 -33.76 -9.74
C ARG A 403 14.39 -33.96 -10.14
N GLU A 404 14.69 -34.00 -11.43
CA GLU A 404 16.06 -34.08 -11.96
C GLU A 404 16.89 -32.86 -11.53
N HIS A 405 16.32 -31.66 -11.63
CA HIS A 405 16.98 -30.43 -11.18
C HIS A 405 17.32 -30.47 -9.68
N LEU A 406 16.35 -30.84 -8.83
CA LEU A 406 16.56 -30.97 -7.39
C LEU A 406 17.61 -32.05 -7.06
N GLN A 407 17.59 -33.18 -7.79
CA GLN A 407 18.57 -34.24 -7.62
C GLN A 407 20.00 -33.78 -7.96
N GLN A 408 20.16 -32.93 -8.97
CA GLN A 408 21.46 -32.35 -9.36
C GLN A 408 21.97 -31.33 -8.34
N LEU A 409 21.08 -30.57 -7.69
CA LEU A 409 21.45 -29.62 -6.63
C LEU A 409 22.00 -30.34 -5.37
N GLY A 410 21.47 -31.53 -5.08
CA GLY A 410 21.76 -32.26 -3.86
C GLY A 410 20.83 -31.86 -2.70
N GLU A 411 20.72 -32.75 -1.70
CA GLU A 411 19.77 -32.64 -0.59
C GLU A 411 19.93 -31.34 0.21
N SER A 412 21.14 -31.04 0.69
CA SER A 412 21.39 -29.84 1.52
C SER A 412 21.01 -28.54 0.81
N LYS A 413 21.38 -28.38 -0.47
CA LYS A 413 21.04 -27.18 -1.24
C LYS A 413 19.55 -27.11 -1.57
N THR A 414 18.91 -28.25 -1.77
CA THR A 414 17.46 -28.32 -1.97
C THR A 414 16.72 -27.83 -0.73
N ILE A 415 17.16 -28.24 0.47
CA ILE A 415 16.58 -27.78 1.73
C ILE A 415 16.76 -26.27 1.90
N ASP A 416 17.98 -25.75 1.71
CA ASP A 416 18.24 -24.32 1.78
C ASP A 416 17.36 -23.52 0.81
N LEU A 417 17.18 -24.05 -0.41
CA LEU A 417 16.35 -23.43 -1.44
C LEU A 417 14.87 -23.46 -1.07
N LEU A 418 14.37 -24.56 -0.52
CA LEU A 418 12.99 -24.67 -0.05
C LEU A 418 12.72 -23.76 1.16
N ILE A 419 13.65 -23.62 2.09
CA ILE A 419 13.54 -22.67 3.20
C ILE A 419 13.44 -21.24 2.66
N LYS A 420 14.26 -20.89 1.66
CA LYS A 420 14.16 -19.58 0.98
C LYS A 420 12.85 -19.41 0.22
N LEU A 421 12.34 -20.46 -0.41
CA LEU A 421 11.07 -20.46 -1.13
C LEU A 421 9.86 -20.37 -0.18
N ILE A 422 9.92 -20.99 1.00
CA ILE A 422 8.86 -20.90 2.02
C ILE A 422 8.68 -19.46 2.51
N ARG A 423 9.77 -18.70 2.60
CA ARG A 423 9.71 -17.27 2.90
C ARG A 423 9.06 -16.45 1.79
N PHE A 424 8.81 -17.04 0.62
CA PHE A 424 8.16 -16.42 -0.52
C PHE A 424 6.65 -16.71 -0.49
N ASP A 425 5.89 -15.91 0.27
CA ASP A 425 4.45 -16.11 0.45
C ASP A 425 3.62 -15.89 -0.83
N ASN A 426 4.22 -15.34 -1.89
CA ASN A 426 3.59 -15.00 -3.16
C ASN A 426 3.24 -16.18 -4.07
N CYS A 427 3.40 -17.41 -3.56
CA CYS A 427 3.43 -18.61 -4.38
C CYS A 427 3.02 -19.84 -3.57
N GLN A 428 2.17 -19.74 -2.53
CA GLN A 428 1.91 -20.86 -1.61
C GLN A 428 1.60 -22.19 -2.30
N GLN A 429 0.84 -22.16 -3.41
CA GLN A 429 0.55 -23.37 -4.20
C GLN A 429 1.80 -23.90 -4.92
N LEU A 430 2.60 -23.02 -5.54
CA LEU A 430 3.89 -23.37 -6.13
C LEU A 430 4.92 -23.86 -5.10
N VAL A 431 4.95 -23.28 -3.90
CA VAL A 431 5.80 -23.73 -2.78
C VAL A 431 5.39 -25.13 -2.36
N THR A 432 4.08 -25.39 -2.28
CA THR A 432 3.54 -26.72 -1.96
C THR A 432 3.96 -27.73 -3.02
N GLU A 433 3.77 -27.42 -4.31
CA GLU A 433 4.16 -28.31 -5.41
C GLU A 433 5.68 -28.55 -5.46
N ALA A 434 6.49 -27.50 -5.27
CA ALA A 434 7.95 -27.61 -5.18
C ALA A 434 8.38 -28.53 -4.03
N ARG A 435 7.72 -28.42 -2.87
CA ARG A 435 7.94 -29.29 -1.71
C ARG A 435 7.56 -30.73 -2.02
N GLU A 436 6.43 -30.98 -2.68
CA GLU A 436 6.02 -32.33 -3.09
C GLU A 436 7.03 -32.98 -4.02
N HIS A 437 7.55 -32.23 -4.99
CA HIS A 437 8.63 -32.70 -5.85
C HIS A 437 9.92 -32.99 -5.07
N ALA A 438 10.29 -32.14 -4.11
CA ALA A 438 11.45 -32.38 -3.27
C ALA A 438 11.29 -33.60 -2.37
N LEU A 439 10.11 -33.82 -1.78
CA LEU A 439 9.79 -35.00 -0.97
C LEU A 439 9.86 -36.29 -1.80
N ALA A 440 9.48 -36.23 -3.07
CA ALA A 440 9.61 -37.38 -3.98
C ALA A 440 11.08 -37.76 -4.26
N VAL A 441 12.01 -36.80 -4.23
CA VAL A 441 13.46 -37.03 -4.44
C VAL A 441 14.16 -37.37 -3.12
N TYR A 442 13.82 -36.65 -2.04
CA TYR A 442 14.43 -36.73 -0.72
C TYR A 442 13.33 -36.86 0.36
N PRO A 443 12.84 -38.07 0.65
CA PRO A 443 11.75 -38.28 1.61
C PRO A 443 12.04 -37.78 3.03
N GLN A 444 13.32 -37.65 3.40
CA GLN A 444 13.75 -37.22 4.74
C GLN A 444 13.62 -35.71 4.98
N ILE A 445 13.42 -34.91 3.92
CA ILE A 445 13.27 -33.45 4.01
C ILE A 445 12.10 -33.04 4.92
N ASN A 446 11.05 -33.86 5.02
CA ASN A 446 9.89 -33.55 5.85
C ASN A 446 10.24 -33.39 7.34
N GLN A 447 11.29 -34.06 7.81
CA GLN A 447 11.75 -33.97 9.21
C GLN A 447 12.59 -32.70 9.48
N GLN A 448 13.10 -32.05 8.43
CA GLN A 448 14.03 -30.92 8.53
C GLN A 448 13.38 -29.57 8.22
N ILE A 449 12.28 -29.55 7.44
CA ILE A 449 11.58 -28.31 7.06
C ILE A 449 10.43 -27.95 8.03
N THR A 450 9.76 -28.95 8.61
CA THR A 450 8.62 -28.72 9.54
C THR A 450 8.97 -27.82 10.74
N PRO A 451 10.16 -27.92 11.36
CA PRO A 451 10.55 -27.03 12.45
C PRO A 451 10.74 -25.55 12.04
N ALA A 452 10.97 -25.27 10.75
CA ALA A 452 11.22 -23.91 10.25
C ALA A 452 9.94 -23.18 9.78
N LEU A 453 8.77 -23.82 9.93
CA LEU A 453 7.44 -23.27 9.63
C LEU A 453 6.67 -22.83 10.89
N ASP A 454 7.09 -23.34 12.06
CA ASP A 454 6.48 -23.04 13.37
C ASP A 454 7.22 -21.92 14.13
N ASP A 455 8.34 -21.43 13.58
CA ASP A 455 9.14 -20.26 14.00
C ASP A 455 8.95 -19.12 12.98
#